data_AF-A0A970I4U9-F1
#
_entry.id   AF-A0A970I4U9-F1
#
_cell.length_a   1.000
_cell.length_b   1.000
_cell.length_c   1.000
_cell.angle_alpha   90.00
_cell.angle_beta   90.00
_cell.angle_gamma   90.00
#
_symmetry.space_group_name_H-M   'P 1'
#
loop_
_entity.id
_entity.type
_entity.pdbx_description
1 polymer ?
#
loop_
_entity_poly.entity_id
_entity_poly.type
_entity_poly.pdbx_seq_one_letter_code
_entity_poly.pdbx_strand_id
1 'polypeptide(L)'
;MEKLIEKYSKWFLEQKPIKIFLLCMLLGLPFYLWMFSIVYQLDIKQNNKRNKWKEFLLYFSTFYPLFYVFIFILFMINILFSNDANSIFSIILPFHFLAMLCSLILMIMCAKSYTKFEKSNQINTSGAFVNFILIAYYIVGIWIFQPKLNNYIEMIKSKN
;
A
#
# COMPACT_ATOMS: atom_id res chain seq x y z
N MET A 1 19.13 27.62 -5.85
CA MET A 1 18.73 26.20 -5.94
C MET A 1 19.87 25.29 -5.46
N GLU A 2 21.09 25.44 -5.98
CA GLU A 2 22.28 24.69 -5.53
C GLU A 2 22.55 24.74 -4.03
N LYS A 3 22.51 25.93 -3.39
CA LYS A 3 22.71 26.05 -1.93
C LYS A 3 21.68 25.28 -1.09
N LEU A 4 20.46 25.09 -1.61
CA LEU A 4 19.45 24.28 -0.94
C LEU A 4 19.76 22.80 -1.11
N ILE A 5 20.09 22.37 -2.34
CA ILE A 5 20.48 21.00 -2.66
C ILE A 5 21.66 20.57 -1.77
N GLU A 6 22.70 21.40 -1.69
CA GLU A 6 23.90 21.16 -0.88
C GLU A 6 23.58 21.03 0.61
N LYS A 7 22.71 21.90 1.14
CA LYS A 7 22.24 21.86 2.53
C LYS A 7 21.51 20.56 2.85
N TYR A 8 20.58 20.13 1.99
CA TYR A 8 19.80 18.91 2.21
C TYR A 8 20.64 17.65 1.99
N SER A 9 21.54 17.63 1.02
CA SER A 9 22.45 16.50 0.80
C SER A 9 23.36 16.29 2.00
N LYS A 10 23.91 17.37 2.56
CA LYS A 10 24.78 17.29 3.74
C LYS A 10 24.02 16.79 4.97
N TRP A 11 22.81 17.33 5.20
CA TRP A 11 21.93 16.84 6.26
C TRP A 11 21.57 15.36 6.12
N PHE A 12 21.29 14.88 4.90
CA PHE A 12 20.94 13.49 4.64
C PHE A 12 22.11 12.54 4.91
N LEU A 13 23.32 12.92 4.47
CA LEU A 13 24.55 12.15 4.70
C LEU A 13 24.95 12.10 6.19
N GLU A 14 24.54 13.10 6.98
CA GLU A 14 24.77 13.14 8.43
C GLU A 14 23.77 12.26 9.22
N GLN A 15 22.67 11.81 8.63
CA GLN A 15 21.71 10.96 9.33
C GLN A 15 22.19 9.51 9.42
N LYS A 16 21.96 8.87 10.58
CA LYS A 16 22.16 7.43 10.73
C LYS A 16 21.22 6.68 9.77
N PRO A 17 21.68 5.63 9.06
CA PRO A 17 20.85 4.85 8.13
C PRO A 17 19.51 4.38 8.72
N ILE A 18 19.48 4.05 10.02
CA ILE A 18 18.26 3.63 10.73
C ILE A 18 17.16 4.71 10.73
N LYS A 19 17.51 6.00 10.82
CA LYS A 19 16.53 7.10 10.81
C LYS A 19 15.91 7.26 9.43
N ILE A 20 16.73 7.12 8.38
CA ILE A 20 16.29 7.19 6.99
C ILE A 20 15.36 6.00 6.69
N PHE A 21 15.72 4.80 7.13
CA PHE A 21 14.89 3.61 7.01
C PHE A 21 13.50 3.79 7.66
N LEU A 22 13.47 4.28 8.91
CA LEU A 22 12.20 4.56 9.61
C LEU A 22 11.33 5.61 8.90
N LEU A 23 11.95 6.64 8.33
CA LEU A 23 11.24 7.66 7.55
C LEU A 23 10.60 7.07 6.27
N CYS A 24 11.36 6.29 5.50
CA CYS A 24 10.86 5.62 4.30
C CYS A 24 9.70 4.67 4.61
N MET A 25 9.74 4.00 5.76
CA MET A 25 8.69 3.09 6.20
C MET A 25 7.37 3.83 6.52
N LEU A 26 7.45 5.00 7.16
CA LEU A 26 6.29 5.83 7.46
C LEU A 26 5.59 6.33 6.17
N LEU A 27 6.37 6.66 5.15
CA LEU A 27 5.87 7.06 3.83
C LEU A 27 5.14 5.93 3.09
N GLY A 28 5.27 4.68 3.53
CA GLY A 28 4.52 3.55 2.98
C GLY A 28 3.06 3.49 3.43
N LEU A 29 2.70 4.11 4.56
CA LEU A 29 1.33 4.07 5.13
C LEU A 29 0.26 4.59 4.16
N PRO A 30 0.45 5.76 3.51
CA PRO A 30 -0.55 6.30 2.58
C PRO A 30 -0.82 5.37 1.38
N PHE A 31 0.16 4.56 0.96
CA PHE A 31 0.00 3.64 -0.16
C PHE A 31 -1.01 2.52 0.13
N TYR A 32 -0.99 1.95 1.34
CA TYR A 32 -1.98 0.95 1.77
C TYR A 32 -3.39 1.53 1.81
N LEU A 33 -3.54 2.74 2.37
CA LEU A 33 -4.83 3.43 2.44
C LEU A 33 -5.36 3.79 1.05
N TRP A 34 -4.47 4.17 0.14
CA TRP A 34 -4.81 4.43 -1.25
C TRP A 34 -5.34 3.17 -1.94
N MET A 35 -4.65 2.04 -1.86
CA MET A 35 -5.14 0.76 -2.42
C MET A 35 -6.46 0.31 -1.81
N PHE A 36 -6.62 0.46 -0.49
CA PHE A 36 -7.88 0.17 0.21
C PHE A 36 -9.04 0.99 -0.36
N SER A 37 -8.82 2.30 -0.56
CA SER A 37 -9.81 3.23 -1.08
C SER A 37 -10.29 2.82 -2.48
N ILE A 38 -9.39 2.30 -3.33
CA ILE A 38 -9.71 1.87 -4.70
C ILE A 38 -10.60 0.64 -4.67
N VAL A 39 -10.20 -0.40 -3.93
CA VAL A 39 -10.98 -1.65 -3.84
C VAL A 39 -12.36 -1.38 -3.24
N TYR A 40 -12.41 -0.56 -2.19
CA TYR A 40 -13.66 -0.22 -1.53
C TYR A 40 -14.62 0.53 -2.46
N GLN A 41 -14.14 1.58 -3.14
CA GLN A 41 -14.99 2.44 -3.97
C GLN A 41 -15.41 1.81 -5.29
N LEU A 42 -14.50 1.11 -5.98
CA LEU A 42 -14.76 0.56 -7.31
C LEU A 42 -15.47 -0.80 -7.30
N ASP A 43 -15.36 -1.55 -6.20
CA ASP A 43 -15.87 -2.93 -6.15
C ASP A 43 -16.86 -3.12 -5.01
N ILE A 44 -16.44 -2.94 -3.76
CA ILE A 44 -17.28 -3.26 -2.60
C ILE A 44 -18.53 -2.39 -2.55
N LYS A 45 -18.38 -1.06 -2.71
CA LYS A 45 -19.48 -0.10 -2.67
C LYS A 45 -20.46 -0.25 -3.85
N GLN A 46 -19.97 -0.70 -5.00
CA GLN A 46 -20.78 -0.84 -6.23
C GLN A 46 -21.57 -2.14 -6.29
N ASN A 47 -21.18 -3.16 -5.52
CA ASN A 47 -21.74 -4.50 -5.67
C ASN A 47 -22.98 -4.67 -4.79
N ASN A 48 -24.17 -4.70 -5.40
CA ASN A 48 -25.45 -4.88 -4.71
C ASN A 48 -25.50 -6.14 -3.81
N LYS A 49 -24.77 -7.20 -4.17
CA LYS A 49 -24.57 -8.39 -3.33
C LYS A 49 -23.23 -8.32 -2.62
N ARG A 50 -23.25 -7.74 -1.43
CA ARG A 50 -22.10 -7.50 -0.56
C ARG A 50 -21.40 -8.81 -0.17
N ASN A 51 -20.21 -9.07 -0.72
CA ASN A 51 -19.44 -10.29 -0.42
C ASN A 51 -18.61 -10.10 0.85
N LYS A 52 -19.11 -10.62 1.98
CA LYS A 52 -18.48 -10.52 3.31
C LYS A 52 -17.05 -11.08 3.36
N TRP A 53 -16.76 -12.15 2.62
CA TRP A 53 -15.40 -12.73 2.56
C TRP A 53 -14.40 -11.81 1.89
N LYS A 54 -14.82 -11.17 0.80
CA LYS A 54 -13.97 -10.22 0.07
C LYS A 54 -13.69 -8.97 0.90
N GLU A 55 -14.67 -8.52 1.67
CA GLU A 55 -14.48 -7.42 2.63
C GLU A 55 -13.52 -7.81 3.73
N PHE A 56 -13.73 -8.96 4.37
CA PHE A 56 -12.80 -9.45 5.37
C PHE A 56 -11.37 -9.52 4.84
N LEU A 57 -11.17 -10.06 3.63
CA LEU A 57 -9.86 -10.08 2.98
C LEU A 57 -9.29 -8.68 2.74
N LEU A 58 -10.10 -7.70 2.33
CA LEU A 58 -9.66 -6.32 2.14
C LEU A 58 -9.21 -5.70 3.46
N TYR A 59 -10.03 -5.80 4.52
CA TYR A 59 -9.72 -5.28 5.84
C TYR A 59 -8.47 -5.96 6.40
N PHE A 60 -8.45 -7.29 6.43
CA PHE A 60 -7.32 -8.05 6.94
C PHE A 60 -6.02 -7.73 6.19
N SER A 61 -6.05 -7.73 4.86
CA SER A 61 -4.85 -7.49 4.03
C SER A 61 -4.34 -6.05 4.12
N THR A 62 -5.20 -5.09 4.49
CA THR A 62 -4.81 -3.69 4.67
C THR A 62 -4.31 -3.44 6.10
N PHE A 63 -5.05 -3.86 7.11
CA PHE A 63 -4.75 -3.51 8.50
C PHE A 63 -3.66 -4.39 9.11
N TYR A 64 -3.50 -5.64 8.67
CA TYR A 64 -2.46 -6.52 9.20
C TYR A 64 -1.05 -5.99 8.93
N PRO A 65 -0.66 -5.60 7.69
CA PRO A 65 0.66 -5.00 7.45
C PRO A 65 0.89 -3.71 8.24
N LEU A 66 -0.13 -2.87 8.42
CA LEU A 66 -0.02 -1.62 9.19
C LEU A 66 0.23 -1.90 10.67
N PHE A 67 -0.49 -2.86 11.25
CA PHE A 67 -0.29 -3.31 12.61
C PHE A 67 1.09 -3.96 12.79
N TYR A 68 1.50 -4.79 11.84
CA TYR A 68 2.82 -5.41 11.83
C TYR A 68 3.95 -4.36 11.82
N VAL A 69 3.85 -3.33 10.97
CA VAL A 69 4.80 -2.20 10.93
C VAL A 69 4.93 -1.55 12.30
N PHE A 70 3.83 -1.32 13.01
CA PHE A 70 3.86 -0.75 14.35
C PHE A 70 4.59 -1.64 15.36
N ILE A 71 4.28 -2.95 15.37
CA ILE A 71 4.98 -3.94 16.22
C ILE A 71 6.47 -4.02 15.87
N PHE A 72 6.80 -3.97 14.58
CA PHE A 72 8.18 -3.99 14.10
C PHE A 72 8.98 -2.75 14.55
N ILE A 73 8.38 -1.55 14.57
CA ILE A 73 9.03 -0.35 15.12
C ILE A 73 9.35 -0.54 16.61
N LEU A 74 8.36 -0.99 17.40
CA LEU A 74 8.56 -1.25 18.83
C LEU A 74 9.66 -2.29 19.06
N PHE A 75 9.74 -3.30 18.20
CA PHE A 75 10.79 -4.30 18.24
C PHE A 75 12.17 -3.72 17.95
N MET A 76 12.30 -2.92 16.88
CA MET A 76 13.58 -2.27 16.52
C MET A 76 14.07 -1.32 17.62
N ILE A 77 13.15 -0.64 18.31
CA ILE A 77 13.48 0.18 19.48
C ILE A 77 14.03 -0.69 20.61
N ASN A 78 13.40 -1.84 20.91
CA ASN A 78 13.88 -2.75 21.97
C ASN A 78 15.28 -3.32 21.67
N ILE A 79 15.56 -3.75 20.42
CA ILE A 79 16.91 -4.21 20.04
C ILE A 79 17.96 -3.10 20.19
N LEU A 80 17.60 -1.84 19.92
CA LEU A 80 18.54 -0.73 20.13
C LEU A 80 18.92 -0.55 21.61
N PHE A 81 18.11 -1.05 22.55
CA PHE A 81 18.33 -0.99 23.99
C PHE A 81 18.77 -2.31 24.63
N SER A 82 18.73 -3.45 23.91
CA SER A 82 19.11 -4.77 24.41
C SER A 82 20.09 -5.49 23.47
N ASN A 83 21.11 -6.16 24.03
CA ASN A 83 22.18 -6.80 23.24
C ASN A 83 21.82 -8.17 22.62
N ASP A 84 20.57 -8.64 22.76
CA ASP A 84 20.13 -9.98 22.31
C ASP A 84 19.26 -9.92 21.04
N ALA A 85 19.89 -9.64 19.90
CA ALA A 85 19.19 -9.47 18.62
C ALA A 85 18.78 -10.80 17.93
N ASN A 86 19.52 -11.89 18.16
CA ASN A 86 19.42 -13.09 17.31
C ASN A 86 18.22 -14.01 17.63
N SER A 87 17.80 -14.12 18.90
CA SER A 87 16.71 -15.03 19.30
C SER A 87 15.33 -14.53 18.88
N ILE A 88 15.17 -13.20 18.80
CA ILE A 88 13.86 -12.58 18.57
C ILE A 88 13.56 -12.43 17.06
N PHE A 89 14.58 -12.35 16.21
CA PHE A 89 14.41 -12.29 14.76
C PHE A 89 13.66 -13.50 14.19
N SER A 90 13.97 -14.70 14.69
CA SER A 90 13.30 -15.94 14.29
C SER A 90 11.80 -15.94 14.58
N ILE A 91 11.37 -15.19 15.61
CA ILE A 91 9.96 -15.09 16.01
C ILE A 91 9.21 -14.11 15.12
N ILE A 92 9.83 -12.99 14.73
CA ILE A 92 9.14 -11.94 13.94
C ILE A 92 9.06 -12.26 12.45
N LEU A 93 9.95 -13.12 11.95
CA LEU A 93 10.09 -13.43 10.54
C LEU A 93 8.82 -14.06 9.92
N PRO A 94 8.11 -15.03 10.55
CA PRO A 94 6.84 -15.54 10.01
C PRO A 94 5.76 -14.46 9.89
N PHE A 95 5.68 -13.54 10.86
CA PHE A 95 4.74 -12.42 10.82
C PHE A 95 5.08 -11.44 9.69
N HIS A 96 6.38 -11.27 9.40
CA HIS A 96 6.84 -10.49 8.25
C HIS A 96 6.35 -11.09 6.93
N PHE A 97 6.54 -12.40 6.74
CA PHE A 97 6.08 -13.09 5.53
C PHE A 97 4.56 -13.01 5.36
N LEU A 98 3.80 -13.11 6.45
CA LEU A 98 2.36 -12.91 6.41
C LEU A 98 2.00 -11.47 6.00
N ALA A 99 2.72 -10.46 6.48
CA ALA A 99 2.50 -9.06 6.08
C ALA A 99 2.79 -8.83 4.59
N MET A 100 3.86 -9.44 4.07
CA MET A 100 4.17 -9.40 2.63
C MET A 100 3.08 -10.11 1.81
N LEU A 101 2.59 -11.26 2.26
CA LEU A 101 1.51 -11.99 1.59
C LEU A 101 0.20 -11.18 1.58
N CYS A 102 -0.17 -10.55 2.69
CA CYS A 102 -1.30 -9.61 2.77
C CYS A 102 -1.14 -8.46 1.75
N SER A 103 0.06 -7.88 1.66
CA SER A 103 0.34 -6.79 0.73
C SER A 103 0.17 -7.21 -0.73
N LEU A 104 0.65 -8.41 -1.09
CA LEU A 104 0.46 -8.99 -2.43
C LEU A 104 -1.02 -9.25 -2.73
N ILE A 105 -1.77 -9.79 -1.76
CA ILE A 105 -3.22 -10.01 -1.91
C ILE A 105 -3.93 -8.67 -2.15
N LEU A 106 -3.60 -7.63 -1.38
CA LEU A 106 -4.19 -6.30 -1.52
C LEU A 106 -3.91 -5.70 -2.92
N MET A 107 -2.68 -5.83 -3.42
CA MET A 107 -2.32 -5.39 -4.78
C MET A 107 -3.12 -6.15 -5.85
N ILE A 108 -3.24 -7.48 -5.73
CA ILE A 108 -4.03 -8.30 -6.67
C ILE A 108 -5.51 -7.90 -6.62
N MET A 109 -6.06 -7.68 -5.43
CA MET A 109 -7.44 -7.22 -5.25
C MET A 109 -7.64 -5.85 -5.89
N CYS A 110 -6.73 -4.91 -5.66
CA CYS A 110 -6.76 -3.57 -6.26
C CYS A 110 -6.75 -3.63 -7.79
N ALA A 111 -5.81 -4.37 -8.39
CA ALA A 111 -5.71 -4.55 -9.84
C ALA A 111 -6.97 -5.20 -10.44
N LYS A 112 -7.51 -6.22 -9.78
CA LYS A 112 -8.74 -6.90 -10.20
C LYS A 112 -9.96 -5.98 -10.12
N SER A 113 -10.11 -5.24 -9.02
CA SER A 113 -11.22 -4.30 -8.82
C SER A 113 -11.19 -3.18 -9.84
N TYR A 114 -10.01 -2.62 -10.11
CA TYR A 114 -9.82 -1.60 -11.13
C TYR A 114 -10.22 -2.12 -12.53
N THR A 115 -9.69 -3.26 -12.93
CA THR A 115 -9.98 -3.87 -14.24
C THR A 115 -11.45 -4.27 -14.37
N LYS A 116 -12.06 -4.77 -13.28
CA LYS A 116 -13.48 -5.13 -13.24
C LYS A 116 -14.36 -3.90 -13.48
N PHE A 117 -14.02 -2.77 -12.85
CA PHE A 117 -14.75 -1.51 -13.02
C PHE A 117 -14.66 -0.99 -14.46
N GLU A 118 -13.47 -1.02 -15.07
CA GLU A 118 -13.32 -0.63 -16.48
C GLU A 118 -14.17 -1.52 -17.40
N LYS A 119 -14.12 -2.85 -17.20
CA LYS A 119 -14.94 -3.81 -17.97
C LYS A 119 -16.44 -3.59 -17.80
N SER A 120 -16.92 -3.33 -16.58
CA SER A 120 -18.36 -3.09 -16.34
C SER A 120 -18.87 -1.80 -16.96
N ASN A 121 -17.98 -0.83 -17.21
CA ASN A 121 -18.33 0.45 -17.84
C ASN A 121 -17.92 0.51 -19.33
N GLN A 122 -17.55 -0.63 -19.94
CA GLN A 122 -17.11 -0.73 -21.33
C GLN A 122 -15.93 0.21 -21.69
N ILE A 123 -15.07 0.49 -20.69
CA ILE A 123 -13.86 1.30 -20.87
C ILE A 123 -12.73 0.38 -21.34
N ASN A 124 -11.86 0.88 -22.24
CA ASN A 124 -10.70 0.13 -22.70
C ASN A 124 -9.80 -0.29 -21.53
N THR A 125 -9.64 -1.60 -21.34
CA THR A 125 -8.88 -2.15 -20.21
C THR A 125 -7.44 -2.48 -20.61
N SER A 126 -6.47 -1.99 -19.84
CA SER A 126 -5.05 -2.42 -19.91
C SER A 126 -4.83 -3.86 -19.43
N GLY A 127 -5.84 -4.48 -18.81
CA GLY A 127 -5.76 -5.82 -18.25
C GLY A 127 -5.23 -5.84 -16.81
N ALA A 128 -5.63 -6.86 -16.04
CA ALA A 128 -5.34 -6.92 -14.60
C ALA A 128 -3.84 -7.07 -14.29
N PHE A 129 -3.06 -7.70 -15.17
CA PHE A 129 -1.62 -7.85 -14.97
C PHE A 129 -0.88 -6.52 -15.11
N VAL A 130 -1.22 -5.72 -16.15
CA VAL A 130 -0.63 -4.39 -16.32
C VAL A 130 -0.98 -3.50 -15.14
N ASN A 131 -2.24 -3.55 -14.68
CA ASN A 131 -2.66 -2.78 -13.52
C ASN A 131 -1.94 -3.20 -12.23
N PHE A 132 -1.67 -4.50 -12.05
CA PHE A 132 -0.85 -5.00 -10.94
C PHE A 132 0.58 -4.45 -10.97
N ILE A 133 1.24 -4.47 -12.13
CA ILE A 133 2.59 -3.92 -12.30
C ILE A 133 2.59 -2.42 -12.00
N LEU A 134 1.62 -1.66 -12.51
CA LEU A 134 1.50 -0.24 -12.23
C LEU A 134 1.31 0.05 -10.72
N ILE A 135 0.51 -0.76 -10.01
CA ILE A 135 0.36 -0.63 -8.56
C ILE A 135 1.68 -0.96 -7.85
N ALA A 136 2.40 -2.01 -8.28
CA ALA A 136 3.69 -2.38 -7.71
C ALA A 136 4.73 -1.24 -7.84
N TYR A 137 4.73 -0.54 -8.98
CA TYR A 137 5.52 0.66 -9.23
C TYR A 137 4.75 1.92 -8.83
N TYR A 138 4.37 2.03 -7.56
CA TYR A 138 3.39 3.01 -7.07
C TYR A 138 3.68 4.47 -7.48
N ILE A 139 4.95 4.87 -7.55
CA ILE A 139 5.33 6.24 -7.97
C ILE A 139 4.81 6.50 -9.38
N VAL A 140 4.99 5.58 -10.33
CA VAL A 140 4.47 5.73 -11.70
C VAL A 140 2.98 5.43 -11.74
N GLY A 141 2.55 4.40 -11.02
CA GLY A 141 1.17 3.94 -10.94
C GLY A 141 0.21 5.06 -10.53
N ILE A 142 0.53 5.82 -9.48
CA ILE A 142 -0.34 6.90 -9.00
C ILE A 142 -0.59 7.95 -10.08
N TRP A 143 0.42 8.33 -10.86
CA TRP A 143 0.26 9.35 -11.90
C TRP A 143 -0.66 8.89 -13.04
N ILE A 144 -0.65 7.59 -13.34
CA ILE A 144 -1.50 6.99 -14.37
C ILE A 144 -2.91 6.72 -13.83
N PHE A 145 -3.02 6.20 -12.60
CA PHE A 145 -4.29 5.79 -12.00
C PHE A 145 -5.10 6.96 -11.46
N GLN A 146 -4.47 7.92 -10.78
CA GLN A 146 -5.21 8.96 -10.05
C GLN A 146 -6.13 9.80 -10.94
N PRO A 147 -5.73 10.27 -12.14
CA PRO A 147 -6.63 11.01 -13.01
C PRO A 147 -7.84 10.16 -13.47
N LYS A 148 -7.60 8.88 -13.79
CA LYS A 148 -8.67 7.95 -14.20
C LYS A 148 -9.62 7.64 -13.06
N LEU A 149 -9.07 7.39 -11.86
CA LEU A 149 -9.85 7.15 -10.64
C LEU A 149 -10.78 8.31 -10.33
N ASN A 150 -10.30 9.56 -10.45
CA ASN A 150 -11.14 10.74 -10.22
C ASN A 150 -12.36 10.74 -11.16
N ASN A 151 -12.15 10.49 -12.45
CA ASN A 151 -13.24 10.36 -13.43
C ASN A 151 -14.20 9.22 -13.06
N TYR A 152 -13.68 8.06 -12.62
CA TYR A 152 -14.51 6.92 -12.23
C TYR A 152 -15.40 7.25 -11.03
N ILE A 153 -14.88 7.98 -10.04
CA ILE A 153 -15.66 8.41 -8.88
C ILE A 153 -16.76 9.40 -9.30
N GLU A 154 -16.50 10.29 -10.26
CA GLU A 154 -17.54 11.17 -10.80
C GLU A 154 -18.65 10.39 -11.52
N MET A 155 -18.27 9.42 -12.37
CA MET A 155 -19.24 8.54 -13.05
C MET A 155 -20.09 7.72 -12.06
N ILE A 156 -19.51 7.35 -10.93
CA ILE A 156 -20.23 6.66 -9.85
C ILE A 156 -21.24 7.61 -9.20
N LYS A 157 -20.85 8.86 -8.95
CA LYS A 157 -21.73 9.86 -8.33
C LYS A 157 -22.90 10.24 -9.24
N SER A 158 -22.71 10.26 -10.56
CA SER A 158 -23.78 10.59 -11.51
C SER A 158 -24.80 9.47 -11.71
N LYS A 159 -24.51 8.23 -11.27
CA LYS A 159 -25.39 7.07 -11.40
C LYS A 159 -26.27 6.82 -10.18
N ASN A 160 -25.98 7.46 -9.05
CA ASN A 160 -26.74 7.39 -7.80
C ASN A 160 -27.52 8.69 -7.59
#